data_AF-A0A7V5NAL4-F1
#
_entry.id   AF-A0A7V5NAL4-F1
#
_cell.length_a   1.000
_cell.length_b   1.000
_cell.length_c   1.000
_cell.angle_alpha   90.00
_cell.angle_beta   90.00
_cell.angle_gamma   90.00
#
_symmetry.space_group_name_H-M   'P 1'
#
loop_
_entity.id
_entity.type
_entity.pdbx_description
1 polymer ?
#
loop_
_entity_poly.entity_id
_entity_poly.type
_entity_poly.pdbx_seq_one_letter_code
_entity_poly.pdbx_strand_id
1 'polypeptide(L)'
;TQILISELDSRRYETILVLAYPGMTRTGLLREVATELGIEGLSPRTPVHILMSAVQERILTLYRAGKQLVITVDECHFLGLEALQVIRTLSNLEVPERKLVTLLLFGEEFFLQKIERPEYASIANRMFIRARLRPLTAEETEQYVKFRCLISGGRPSIFASDVYGPLHELSRGIPRDINRLCHTALFEAARQGHSVVDRATLLKANS
;
A
#
# COMPACT_ATOMS: atom_id res chain seq x y z
N THR A 1 -1.63 2.31 1.51
CA THR A 1 -0.78 2.79 0.40
C THR A 1 -0.76 4.32 0.31
N GLN A 2 -1.91 5.00 0.15
CA GLN A 2 -1.97 6.46 -0.02
C GLN A 2 -1.37 7.31 1.12
N ILE A 3 -1.50 6.88 2.38
CA ILE A 3 -0.95 7.62 3.55
C ILE A 3 0.59 7.62 3.54
N LEU A 4 1.22 6.47 3.23
CA LEU A 4 2.67 6.37 3.12
C LEU A 4 3.22 7.28 2.01
N ILE A 5 2.47 7.38 0.90
CA ILE A 5 2.83 8.23 -0.24
C ILE A 5 2.76 9.72 0.12
N SER A 6 1.77 10.13 0.94
CA SER A 6 1.62 11.52 1.36
C SER A 6 2.66 12.00 2.38
N GLU A 7 3.36 11.09 3.05
CA GLU A 7 4.40 11.41 4.04
C GLU A 7 5.81 11.54 3.41
N LEU A 8 5.97 11.14 2.14
CA LEU A 8 7.23 11.33 1.43
C LEU A 8 7.42 12.81 1.05
N ASP A 9 8.62 13.33 1.31
CA ASP A 9 8.98 14.71 0.96
C ASP A 9 8.88 14.93 -0.56
N SER A 10 7.82 15.62 -0.98
CA SER A 10 7.50 15.91 -2.39
C SER A 10 8.54 16.79 -3.09
N ARG A 11 9.45 17.42 -2.33
CA ARG A 11 10.61 18.13 -2.89
C ARG A 11 11.71 17.17 -3.34
N ARG A 12 11.82 16.00 -2.70
CA ARG A 12 12.85 14.99 -2.98
C ARG A 12 12.34 13.81 -3.78
N TYR A 13 11.06 13.48 -3.66
CA TYR A 13 10.46 12.32 -4.28
C TYR A 13 9.31 12.70 -5.21
N GLU A 14 9.30 12.07 -6.37
CA GLU A 14 8.11 11.98 -7.22
C GLU A 14 7.54 10.59 -7.00
N THR A 15 6.29 10.48 -6.55
CA THR A 15 5.69 9.18 -6.23
C THR A 15 4.51 8.91 -7.15
N ILE A 16 4.53 7.74 -7.79
CA ILE A 16 3.41 7.25 -8.61
C ILE A 16 2.79 6.01 -7.99
N LEU A 17 1.50 5.80 -8.24
CA LEU A 17 0.76 4.62 -7.79
C LEU A 17 0.28 3.83 -9.00
N VAL A 18 0.68 2.58 -9.08
CA VAL A 18 0.22 1.62 -10.09
C VAL A 18 -0.65 0.59 -9.39
N LEU A 19 -1.92 0.53 -9.76
CA LEU A 19 -2.83 -0.52 -9.29
C LEU A 19 -2.74 -1.72 -10.24
N ALA A 20 -2.06 -2.79 -9.81
CA ALA A 20 -2.01 -4.00 -10.59
C ALA A 20 -3.36 -4.72 -10.56
N TYR A 21 -3.70 -5.38 -11.67
CA TYR A 21 -4.96 -6.12 -11.83
C TYR A 21 -4.73 -7.45 -12.55
N PRO A 22 -5.64 -8.43 -12.41
CA PRO A 22 -5.52 -9.72 -13.09
C PRO A 22 -5.30 -9.58 -14.59
N GLY A 23 -4.26 -10.22 -15.12
CA GLY A 23 -3.95 -10.17 -16.55
C GLY A 23 -3.20 -8.91 -17.01
N MET A 24 -2.74 -8.06 -16.08
CA MET A 24 -1.91 -6.90 -16.43
C MET A 24 -0.63 -7.36 -17.16
N THR A 25 -0.49 -6.92 -18.42
CA THR A 25 0.66 -7.26 -19.27
C THR A 25 1.84 -6.31 -19.02
N ARG A 26 3.03 -6.67 -19.51
CA ARG A 26 4.20 -5.78 -19.47
C ARG A 26 3.94 -4.41 -20.13
N THR A 27 3.18 -4.40 -21.23
CA THR A 27 2.83 -3.18 -21.95
C THR A 27 1.80 -2.38 -21.17
N GLY A 28 0.81 -3.05 -20.57
CA GLY A 28 -0.16 -2.40 -19.70
C GLY A 28 0.51 -1.72 -18.51
N LEU A 29 1.39 -2.43 -17.81
CA LEU A 29 2.18 -1.87 -16.71
C LEU A 29 3.00 -0.65 -17.13
N LEU A 30 3.73 -0.75 -18.23
CA LEU A 30 4.60 0.34 -18.69
C LEU A 30 3.78 1.56 -19.13
N ARG A 31 2.59 1.35 -19.68
CA ARG A 31 1.64 2.43 -19.99
C ARG A 31 1.11 3.09 -18.73
N GLU A 32 0.73 2.31 -17.72
CA GLU A 32 0.27 2.86 -16.44
C GLU A 32 1.34 3.75 -15.81
N VAL A 33 2.58 3.27 -15.77
CA VAL A 33 3.74 4.06 -15.31
C VAL A 33 3.91 5.34 -16.13
N ALA A 34 3.78 5.27 -17.46
CA ALA A 34 3.92 6.46 -18.31
C ALA A 34 2.80 7.48 -18.08
N THR A 35 1.55 7.01 -17.93
CA THR A 35 0.39 7.85 -17.61
C THR A 35 0.57 8.55 -16.28
N GLU A 36 0.91 7.82 -15.22
CA GLU A 36 1.12 8.37 -13.88
C GLU A 36 2.29 9.36 -13.81
N LEU A 37 3.31 9.19 -14.66
CA LEU A 37 4.43 10.13 -14.79
C LEU A 37 4.08 11.40 -15.60
N GLY A 38 2.86 11.50 -16.12
CA GLY A 38 2.38 12.61 -16.94
C GLY A 38 2.99 12.64 -18.35
N ILE A 39 3.31 11.47 -18.92
CA ILE A 39 3.86 11.40 -20.28
C ILE A 39 2.71 11.43 -21.29
N GLU A 40 2.59 12.55 -21.99
CA GLU A 40 1.55 12.77 -23.00
C GLU A 40 1.97 12.33 -24.41
N GLY A 41 1.02 12.28 -25.35
CA GLY A 41 1.28 12.00 -26.77
C GLY A 41 1.52 10.53 -27.12
N LEU A 42 1.32 9.61 -26.19
CA LEU A 42 1.49 8.17 -26.41
C LEU A 42 0.21 7.54 -26.99
N SER A 43 0.24 7.17 -28.26
CA SER A 43 -0.83 6.40 -28.91
C SER A 43 -1.05 5.03 -28.24
N PRO A 44 -2.27 4.46 -28.25
CA PRO A 44 -2.52 3.07 -27.84
C PRO A 44 -1.67 2.03 -28.58
N ARG A 45 -1.18 2.36 -29.78
CA ARG A 45 -0.33 1.47 -30.59
C ARG A 45 1.17 1.73 -30.45
N THR A 46 1.57 2.67 -29.58
CA THR A 46 3.00 2.94 -29.33
C THR A 46 3.75 1.66 -28.98
N PRO A 47 4.84 1.34 -29.71
CA PRO A 47 5.67 0.18 -29.42
C PRO A 47 6.28 0.23 -28.02
N VAL A 48 6.47 -0.94 -27.41
CA VAL A 48 7.01 -1.07 -26.04
C VAL A 48 8.37 -0.37 -25.87
N HIS A 49 9.27 -0.44 -26.86
CA HIS A 49 10.58 0.19 -26.77
C HIS A 49 10.49 1.73 -26.73
N ILE A 50 9.50 2.33 -27.42
CA ILE A 50 9.26 3.77 -27.37
C ILE A 50 8.68 4.17 -26.01
N LEU A 51 7.74 3.39 -25.47
CA LEU A 51 7.22 3.61 -24.12
C LEU A 51 8.34 3.55 -23.08
N MET A 52 9.22 2.56 -23.17
CA MET A 52 10.34 2.40 -22.25
C MET A 52 11.28 3.60 -22.32
N SER A 53 11.62 4.03 -23.53
CA SER A 53 12.50 5.19 -23.76
C SER A 53 11.88 6.46 -23.17
N ALA A 54 10.58 6.70 -23.37
CA ALA A 54 9.88 7.85 -22.83
C ALA A 54 9.88 7.85 -21.29
N VAL A 55 9.63 6.70 -20.66
CA VAL A 55 9.68 6.54 -19.20
C VAL A 55 11.11 6.80 -18.67
N GLN A 56 12.13 6.26 -19.34
CA GLN A 56 13.53 6.50 -18.97
C GLN A 56 13.91 7.98 -19.04
N GLU A 57 13.55 8.68 -20.13
CA GLU A 57 13.80 10.12 -20.27
C GLU A 57 13.09 10.94 -19.20
N ARG A 58 11.86 10.55 -18.84
CA ARG A 58 11.12 11.20 -17.76
C ARG A 58 11.79 11.00 -16.40
N ILE A 59 12.30 9.80 -16.11
CA ILE A 59 13.07 9.50 -14.89
C ILE A 59 14.36 10.34 -14.83
N LEU A 60 15.08 10.47 -15.94
CA LEU A 60 16.28 11.32 -16.02
C LEU A 60 15.94 12.80 -15.82
N THR A 61 14.80 13.25 -16.33
CA THR A 61 14.30 14.62 -16.12
C THR A 61 14.02 14.87 -14.64
N LEU A 62 13.36 13.94 -13.94
CA LEU A 62 13.13 14.02 -12.49
C LEU A 62 14.46 14.08 -11.73
N TYR A 63 15.43 13.23 -12.10
CA TYR A 63 16.75 13.23 -11.50
C TYR A 63 17.47 14.57 -11.65
N ARG A 64 17.45 15.18 -12.86
CA ARG A 64 18.03 16.52 -13.12
C ARG A 64 17.35 17.61 -12.30
N ALA A 65 16.07 17.45 -11.99
CA ALA A 65 15.32 18.32 -11.08
C ALA A 65 15.58 18.03 -9.59
N GLY A 66 16.53 17.15 -9.27
CA GLY A 66 16.88 16.77 -7.89
C GLY A 66 15.97 15.69 -7.29
N LYS A 67 14.92 15.26 -7.99
CA LYS A 67 13.94 14.28 -7.51
C LYS A 67 14.34 12.84 -7.79
N GLN A 68 13.86 11.93 -6.96
CA GLN A 68 13.94 10.49 -7.14
C GLN A 68 12.53 9.92 -7.37
N LEU A 69 12.37 8.99 -8.30
CA LEU A 69 11.07 8.35 -8.55
C LEU A 69 10.83 7.24 -7.54
N VAL A 70 9.63 7.22 -6.95
CA VAL A 70 9.11 6.11 -6.15
C VAL A 70 7.92 5.52 -6.89
N ILE A 71 8.06 4.28 -7.36
CA ILE A 71 6.95 3.54 -7.99
C ILE A 71 6.33 2.64 -6.93
N THR A 72 5.09 2.95 -6.57
CA THR A 72 4.30 2.11 -5.69
C THR A 72 3.40 1.21 -6.53
N VAL A 73 3.49 -0.10 -6.34
CA VAL A 73 2.63 -1.07 -7.02
C VAL A 73 1.75 -1.72 -5.98
N ASP A 74 0.46 -1.43 -6.03
CA ASP A 74 -0.54 -2.13 -5.23
C ASP A 74 -1.02 -3.40 -5.95
N GLU A 75 -1.42 -4.40 -5.19
CA GLU A 75 -1.81 -5.72 -5.71
C GLU A 75 -0.78 -6.39 -6.63
N CYS A 76 0.52 -6.19 -6.34
CA CYS A 76 1.65 -6.67 -7.16
C CYS A 76 1.64 -8.20 -7.39
N HIS A 77 0.89 -8.93 -6.57
CA HIS A 77 0.68 -10.36 -6.67
C HIS A 77 0.07 -10.79 -8.03
N PHE A 78 -0.70 -9.92 -8.68
CA PHE A 78 -1.26 -10.16 -10.01
C PHE A 78 -0.22 -10.07 -11.14
N LEU A 79 0.93 -9.43 -10.92
CA LEU A 79 1.93 -9.24 -11.96
C LEU A 79 2.60 -10.56 -12.36
N GLY A 80 2.57 -10.88 -13.65
CA GLY A 80 3.33 -11.99 -14.22
C GLY A 80 4.82 -11.70 -14.31
N LEU A 81 5.61 -12.71 -14.67
CA LEU A 81 7.06 -12.62 -14.82
C LEU A 81 7.48 -11.48 -15.75
N GLU A 82 6.87 -11.35 -16.92
CA GLU A 82 7.24 -10.30 -17.88
C GLU A 82 7.01 -8.87 -17.36
N ALA A 83 5.93 -8.67 -16.59
CA ALA A 83 5.63 -7.37 -15.99
C ALA A 83 6.63 -7.05 -14.86
N LEU A 84 6.96 -8.03 -14.03
CA LEU A 84 7.98 -7.86 -12.98
C LEU A 84 9.39 -7.63 -13.56
N GLN A 85 9.70 -8.17 -14.74
CA GLN A 85 10.95 -7.87 -15.45
C GLN A 85 11.02 -6.41 -15.91
N VAL A 86 9.90 -5.80 -16.30
CA VAL A 86 9.84 -4.35 -16.59
C VAL A 86 10.15 -3.55 -15.33
N ILE A 87 9.52 -3.89 -14.20
CA ILE A 87 9.79 -3.27 -12.89
C ILE A 87 11.27 -3.37 -12.52
N ARG A 88 11.85 -4.56 -12.66
CA ARG A 88 13.30 -4.79 -12.45
C ARG A 88 14.14 -3.92 -13.38
N THR A 89 13.74 -3.77 -14.63
CA THR A 89 14.48 -2.95 -15.61
C THR A 89 14.50 -1.48 -15.19
N LEU A 90 13.35 -0.95 -14.76
CA LEU A 90 13.24 0.44 -14.28
C LEU A 90 14.05 0.68 -13.00
N SER A 91 14.07 -0.27 -12.05
CA SER A 91 14.86 -0.12 -10.81
C SER A 91 16.37 -0.25 -10.98
N ASN A 92 16.83 -0.72 -12.15
CA ASN A 92 18.25 -0.71 -12.49
C ASN A 92 18.75 0.65 -12.93
N LEU A 93 17.86 1.63 -13.16
CA LEU A 93 18.27 2.98 -13.53
C LEU A 93 18.96 3.65 -12.34
N GLU A 94 20.25 3.91 -12.50
CA GLU A 94 21.11 4.52 -11.50
C GLU A 94 22.15 5.42 -12.17
N VAL A 95 22.61 6.40 -11.40
CA VAL A 95 23.84 7.15 -11.67
C VAL A 95 24.88 6.72 -10.63
N PRO A 96 26.19 6.99 -10.84
CA PRO A 96 27.23 6.55 -9.90
C PRO A 96 26.97 6.93 -8.44
N GLU A 97 26.28 8.05 -8.22
CA GLU A 97 26.02 8.61 -6.89
C GLU A 97 24.76 8.06 -6.21
N ARG A 98 23.76 7.57 -6.97
CA ARG A 98 22.48 7.08 -6.40
C ARG A 98 21.59 6.31 -7.39
N LYS A 99 20.66 5.53 -6.82
CA LYS A 99 19.49 4.97 -7.53
C LYS A 99 18.53 6.09 -7.98
N LEU A 100 17.99 5.96 -9.19
CA LEU A 100 16.98 6.90 -9.71
C LEU A 100 15.55 6.49 -9.37
N VAL A 101 15.33 5.19 -9.12
CA VAL A 101 14.02 4.59 -8.90
C VAL A 101 14.03 3.75 -7.64
N THR A 102 13.04 3.96 -6.76
CA THR A 102 12.69 3.08 -5.64
C THR A 102 11.37 2.38 -5.95
N LEU A 103 11.28 1.10 -5.63
CA LEU A 103 10.07 0.31 -5.81
C LEU A 103 9.46 -0.06 -4.47
N LEU A 104 8.16 0.17 -4.30
CA LEU A 104 7.38 -0.30 -3.17
C LEU A 104 6.30 -1.24 -3.70
N LEU A 105 6.40 -2.53 -3.36
CA LEU A 105 5.46 -3.56 -3.82
C LEU A 105 4.54 -3.96 -2.65
N PHE A 106 3.25 -3.78 -2.83
CA PHE A 106 2.20 -4.18 -1.91
C PHE A 106 1.39 -5.30 -2.55
N GLY A 107 1.06 -6.33 -1.79
CA GLY A 107 0.31 -7.46 -2.31
C GLY A 107 0.12 -8.52 -1.25
N GLU A 108 -0.48 -9.64 -1.66
CA GLU A 108 -0.80 -10.72 -0.76
C GLU A 108 0.40 -11.61 -0.44
N GLU A 109 0.28 -12.35 0.66
CA GLU A 109 1.29 -13.24 1.21
C GLU A 109 1.83 -14.27 0.20
N PHE A 110 0.97 -14.77 -0.69
CA PHE A 110 1.35 -15.74 -1.70
C PHE A 110 2.34 -15.19 -2.73
N PHE A 111 2.44 -13.86 -2.86
CA PHE A 111 3.44 -13.24 -3.73
C PHE A 111 4.87 -13.54 -3.27
N LEU A 112 5.10 -13.60 -1.94
CA LEU A 112 6.41 -13.94 -1.39
C LEU A 112 6.82 -15.37 -1.78
N GLN A 113 5.87 -16.31 -1.81
CA GLN A 113 6.14 -17.67 -2.29
C GLN A 113 6.34 -17.72 -3.81
N LYS A 114 5.59 -16.92 -4.57
CA LYS A 114 5.72 -16.81 -6.02
C LYS A 114 7.11 -16.33 -6.43
N ILE A 115 7.65 -15.30 -5.76
CA ILE A 115 8.93 -14.69 -6.12
C ILE A 115 10.16 -15.54 -5.73
N GLU A 116 9.98 -16.55 -4.89
CA GLU A 116 11.02 -17.52 -4.54
C GLU A 116 11.26 -18.58 -5.61
N ARG A 117 10.36 -18.71 -6.60
CA ARG A 117 10.55 -19.65 -7.70
C ARG A 117 11.75 -19.25 -8.58
N PRO A 118 12.51 -20.22 -9.14
CA PRO A 118 13.74 -19.93 -9.88
C PRO A 118 13.58 -18.92 -11.02
N GLU A 119 12.44 -18.94 -11.73
CA GLU A 119 12.16 -18.01 -12.82
C GLU A 119 12.10 -16.52 -12.37
N TYR A 120 11.85 -16.24 -11.09
CA TYR A 120 11.82 -14.89 -10.52
C TYR A 120 13.09 -14.52 -9.75
N ALA A 121 14.11 -15.38 -9.69
CA ALA A 121 15.33 -15.16 -8.90
C ALA A 121 15.98 -13.79 -9.18
N SER A 122 15.94 -13.34 -10.44
CA SER A 122 16.50 -12.05 -10.83
C SER A 122 15.78 -10.82 -10.24
N ILE A 123 14.49 -10.96 -9.93
CA ILE A 123 13.67 -9.94 -9.26
C ILE A 123 13.82 -10.09 -7.74
N ALA A 124 13.81 -11.33 -7.24
CA ALA A 124 13.97 -11.64 -5.82
C ALA A 124 15.27 -11.05 -5.24
N ASN A 125 16.37 -11.12 -6.00
CA ASN A 125 17.68 -10.55 -5.62
C ASN A 125 17.69 -9.01 -5.57
N ARG A 126 16.64 -8.34 -6.05
CA ARG A 126 16.49 -6.88 -6.00
C ARG A 126 15.49 -6.42 -4.93
N MET A 127 14.82 -7.35 -4.26
CA MET A 127 13.96 -7.05 -3.12
C MET A 127 14.79 -7.03 -1.84
N PHE A 128 15.32 -5.86 -1.49
CA PHE A 128 16.18 -5.69 -0.33
C PHE A 128 15.43 -5.78 1.01
N ILE A 129 14.14 -5.43 1.02
CA ILE A 129 13.31 -5.43 2.23
C ILE A 129 12.03 -6.20 1.94
N ARG A 130 11.75 -7.19 2.79
CA ARG A 130 10.50 -7.94 2.84
C ARG A 130 9.90 -7.72 4.21
N ALA A 131 8.73 -7.10 4.27
CA ALA A 131 8.00 -6.90 5.52
C ALA A 131 6.63 -7.56 5.39
N ARG A 132 6.24 -8.32 6.40
CA ARG A 132 4.88 -8.84 6.55
C ARG A 132 4.18 -8.02 7.61
N LEU A 133 3.05 -7.43 7.27
CA LEU A 133 2.19 -6.79 8.28
C LEU A 133 1.52 -7.90 9.09
N ARG A 134 1.92 -8.01 10.36
CA ARG A 134 1.27 -8.93 11.31
C ARG A 134 0.00 -8.29 11.87
N PRO A 135 -0.97 -9.09 12.37
CA PRO A 135 -2.03 -8.57 13.21
C PRO A 135 -1.46 -7.81 14.41
N LEU A 136 -2.22 -6.82 14.88
CA LEU A 136 -1.89 -6.02 16.05
C LEU A 136 -1.94 -6.89 17.31
N THR A 137 -1.07 -6.64 18.28
CA THR A 137 -1.23 -7.21 19.63
C THR A 137 -2.45 -6.61 20.34
N ALA A 138 -2.80 -7.11 21.53
CA ALA A 138 -3.87 -6.53 22.33
C ALA A 138 -3.60 -5.06 22.68
N GLU A 139 -2.36 -4.73 23.06
CA GLU A 139 -1.92 -3.38 23.40
C GLU A 139 -1.94 -2.47 22.16
N GLU A 140 -1.44 -2.96 21.02
CA GLU A 140 -1.46 -2.23 19.76
C GLU A 140 -2.89 -2.02 19.25
N THR A 141 -3.81 -2.96 19.50
CA THR A 141 -5.23 -2.84 19.17
C THR A 141 -5.87 -1.69 19.96
N GLU A 142 -5.61 -1.62 21.27
CA GLU A 142 -6.08 -0.50 22.10
C GLU A 142 -5.51 0.83 21.60
N GLN A 143 -4.19 0.91 21.41
CA GLN A 143 -3.53 2.12 20.91
C GLN A 143 -4.07 2.55 19.54
N TYR A 144 -4.28 1.58 18.64
CA TYR A 144 -4.85 1.81 17.32
C TYR A 144 -6.23 2.45 17.41
N VAL A 145 -7.14 1.90 18.21
CA VAL A 145 -8.50 2.43 18.37
C VAL A 145 -8.45 3.85 18.95
N LYS A 146 -7.65 4.07 20.00
CA LYS A 146 -7.50 5.39 20.62
C LYS A 146 -6.98 6.42 19.62
N PHE A 147 -5.94 6.08 18.87
CA PHE A 147 -5.38 6.94 17.84
C PHE A 147 -6.40 7.25 16.75
N ARG A 148 -7.14 6.24 16.27
CA ARG A 148 -8.20 6.39 15.27
C ARG A 148 -9.32 7.33 15.74
N CYS A 149 -9.69 7.28 17.01
CA CYS A 149 -10.67 8.21 17.59
C CYS A 149 -10.16 9.65 17.60
N LEU A 150 -8.88 9.86 17.92
CA LEU A 150 -8.27 11.19 17.97
C LEU A 150 -8.22 11.83 16.58
N ILE A 151 -7.75 11.10 15.57
CA ILE A 151 -7.65 11.63 14.20
C ILE A 151 -9.02 11.88 13.56
N SER A 152 -10.10 11.24 14.05
CA SER A 152 -11.46 11.52 13.62
C SER A 152 -12.14 12.66 14.39
N GLY A 153 -11.40 13.39 15.25
CA GLY A 153 -11.92 14.49 16.06
C GLY A 153 -12.72 14.04 17.30
N GLY A 154 -12.73 12.74 17.60
CA GLY A 154 -13.38 12.17 18.77
C GLY A 154 -12.46 12.11 19.99
N ARG A 155 -12.89 11.38 21.02
CA ARG A 155 -12.11 11.13 22.24
C ARG A 155 -12.00 9.62 22.48
N PRO A 156 -10.84 9.10 22.92
CA PRO A 156 -10.68 7.70 23.31
C PRO A 156 -11.72 7.18 24.32
N SER A 157 -12.26 8.08 25.15
CA SER A 157 -13.26 7.76 26.18
C SER A 157 -14.63 7.32 25.65
N ILE A 158 -14.85 7.37 24.33
CA ILE A 158 -16.07 6.81 23.71
C ILE A 158 -16.10 5.28 23.76
N PHE A 159 -14.96 4.64 24.05
CA PHE A 159 -14.86 3.20 24.35
C PHE A 159 -14.43 3.02 25.80
N ALA A 160 -15.19 2.24 26.56
CA ALA A 160 -14.82 1.85 27.92
C ALA A 160 -13.57 0.94 27.91
N SER A 161 -12.82 0.92 29.01
CA SER A 161 -11.56 0.16 29.11
C SER A 161 -11.74 -1.36 28.97
N ASP A 162 -12.93 -1.87 29.30
CA ASP A 162 -13.28 -3.29 29.20
C ASP A 162 -13.65 -3.73 27.76
N VAL A 163 -13.69 -2.81 26.80
CA VAL A 163 -13.98 -3.10 25.38
C VAL A 163 -12.76 -3.65 24.64
N TYR A 164 -11.55 -3.16 24.95
CA TYR A 164 -10.38 -3.38 24.11
C TYR A 164 -9.94 -4.86 24.05
N GLY A 165 -10.01 -5.58 25.16
CA GLY A 165 -9.71 -7.02 25.21
C GLY A 165 -10.63 -7.86 24.31
N PRO A 166 -11.96 -7.83 24.55
CA PRO A 166 -12.92 -8.51 23.69
C PRO A 166 -12.85 -8.06 22.22
N LEU A 167 -12.59 -6.77 21.96
CA LEU A 167 -12.41 -6.26 20.60
C LEU A 167 -11.21 -6.89 19.90
N HIS A 168 -10.08 -7.03 20.60
CA HIS A 168 -8.90 -7.72 20.09
C HIS A 168 -9.20 -9.21 19.82
N GLU A 169 -9.84 -9.92 20.76
CA GLU A 169 -10.19 -11.34 20.60
C GLU A 169 -11.09 -11.58 19.37
N LEU A 170 -12.13 -10.75 19.20
CA LEU A 170 -13.08 -10.86 18.09
C LEU A 170 -12.45 -10.51 16.74
N SER A 171 -11.60 -9.49 16.70
CA SER A 171 -10.93 -9.04 15.47
C SER A 171 -9.64 -9.81 15.15
N ARG A 172 -9.11 -10.56 16.12
CA ARG A 172 -7.77 -11.17 16.07
C ARG A 172 -6.65 -10.18 15.76
N GLY A 173 -6.84 -8.90 16.14
CA GLY A 173 -5.89 -7.83 15.85
C GLY A 173 -5.87 -7.36 14.39
N ILE A 174 -6.82 -7.76 13.56
CA ILE A 174 -6.89 -7.35 12.15
C ILE A 174 -7.51 -5.94 12.06
N PRO A 175 -6.79 -4.90 11.58
CA PRO A 175 -7.28 -3.52 11.58
C PRO A 175 -8.61 -3.31 10.86
N ARG A 176 -8.85 -4.07 9.77
CA ARG A 176 -10.13 -4.03 9.04
C ARG A 176 -11.29 -4.50 9.91
N ASP A 177 -11.11 -5.60 10.65
CA ASP A 177 -12.13 -6.15 11.53
C ASP A 177 -12.31 -5.30 12.78
N ILE A 178 -11.23 -4.75 13.34
CA ILE A 178 -11.27 -3.77 14.43
C ILE A 178 -12.18 -2.59 14.04
N ASN A 179 -11.93 -1.99 12.87
CA ASN A 179 -12.73 -0.85 12.40
C ASN A 179 -14.20 -1.22 12.18
N ARG A 180 -14.47 -2.40 11.60
CA ARG A 180 -15.84 -2.89 11.39
C ARG A 180 -16.58 -3.03 12.71
N LEU A 181 -15.97 -3.71 13.69
CA LEU A 181 -16.57 -3.92 15.01
C LEU A 181 -16.76 -2.60 15.76
N CYS A 182 -15.78 -1.70 15.73
CA CYS A 182 -15.90 -0.36 16.32
C CYS A 182 -17.07 0.42 15.72
N HIS A 183 -17.20 0.41 14.38
CA HIS A 183 -18.28 1.11 13.69
C HIS A 183 -19.66 0.56 14.07
N THR A 184 -19.83 -0.76 14.06
CA THR A 184 -21.11 -1.38 14.44
C THR A 184 -21.43 -1.14 15.92
N ALA A 185 -20.43 -1.18 16.80
CA ALA A 185 -20.62 -0.92 18.23
C ALA A 185 -20.99 0.54 18.52
N LEU A 186 -20.38 1.50 17.82
CA LEU A 186 -20.74 2.92 17.91
C LEU A 186 -22.17 3.17 17.41
N PHE A 187 -22.55 2.53 16.31
CA PHE A 187 -23.92 2.61 15.78
C PHE A 187 -24.95 2.06 16.78
N GLU A 188 -24.66 0.91 17.40
CA GLU A 188 -25.54 0.28 18.38
C GLU A 188 -25.65 1.09 19.68
N ALA A 189 -24.53 1.67 20.15
CA ALA A 189 -24.54 2.60 21.28
C ALA A 189 -25.43 3.81 21.01
N ALA A 190 -25.28 4.43 19.83
CA ALA A 190 -26.08 5.57 19.41
C ALA A 190 -27.58 5.22 19.34
N ARG A 191 -27.93 4.03 18.81
CA ARG A 191 -29.31 3.53 18.75
C ARG A 191 -29.95 3.36 20.13
N GLN A 192 -29.15 2.99 21.14
CA GLN A 192 -29.59 2.85 22.54
C GLN A 192 -29.52 4.15 23.34
N GLY A 193 -29.02 5.24 22.75
CA GLY A 193 -28.81 6.51 23.44
C GLY A 193 -27.60 6.53 24.39
N HIS A 194 -26.69 5.58 24.26
CA HIS A 194 -25.44 5.54 25.03
C HIS A 194 -24.35 6.37 24.35
N SER A 195 -23.63 7.17 25.14
CA SER A 195 -22.48 7.98 24.68
C SER A 195 -21.14 7.24 24.76
N VAL A 196 -21.12 6.07 25.39
CA VAL A 196 -19.94 5.21 25.57
C VAL A 196 -20.29 3.79 25.13
N VAL A 197 -19.41 3.19 24.34
CA VAL A 197 -19.45 1.78 24.00
C VAL A 197 -18.84 0.99 25.16
N ASP A 198 -19.61 0.09 25.73
CA ASP A 198 -19.16 -0.87 26.74
C ASP A 198 -19.05 -2.30 26.15
N ARG A 199 -18.55 -3.24 26.95
CA ARG A 199 -18.43 -4.64 26.53
C ARG A 199 -19.75 -5.26 26.06
N ALA A 200 -20.86 -4.96 26.73
CA ALA A 200 -22.17 -5.50 26.38
C ALA A 200 -22.64 -5.03 24.99
N THR A 201 -22.42 -3.75 24.69
CA THR A 201 -22.73 -3.13 23.41
C THR A 201 -21.87 -3.71 22.29
N LEU A 202 -20.57 -3.91 22.53
CA LEU A 202 -19.68 -4.55 21.57
C LEU A 202 -20.13 -5.98 21.23
N LEU A 203 -20.47 -6.79 22.24
CA LEU A 203 -20.89 -8.18 22.02
C LEU A 203 -22.22 -8.28 21.25
N LYS A 204 -23.16 -7.38 21.52
CA LYS A 204 -24.41 -7.25 20.74
C LYS A 204 -24.14 -6.84 19.30
N ALA A 205 -23.19 -5.94 19.06
CA ALA A 205 -22.81 -5.49 17.72
C ALA A 205 -22.13 -6.58 16.86
N ASN A 206 -21.71 -7.68 17.47
CA ASN A 206 -21.14 -8.85 16.78
C ASN A 206 -22.15 -10.00 16.59
N SER A 207 -23.40 -9.82 17.03
CA SER A 207 -24.51 -10.78 16.87
C SER A 207 -25.23 -10.55 15.54
#